data_AF-A0A4Q5VN19-F1
#
_entry.id   AF-A0A4Q5VN19-F1
#
_cell.length_a   1.000
_cell.length_b   1.000
_cell.length_c   1.000
_cell.angle_alpha   90.00
_cell.angle_beta   90.00
_cell.angle_gamma   90.00
#
_symmetry.space_group_name_H-M   'P 1'
#
loop_
_entity.id
_entity.type
_entity.pdbx_description
1 polymer ?
#
loop_
_entity_poly.entity_id
_entity_poly.type
_entity_poly.pdbx_seq_one_letter_code
_entity_poly.pdbx_strand_id
1 'polypeptide(L)'
;MTVKLGMRVFWNHGPMPVTTRKTARLAMTVPFGTVMNLSGNGSGGAVNSVNGQTGSVMLNATDVGADVAGSAQAVSDVLQPQITINTDAVAMLTAMLSALQAAKADVTYVNQQIATLVGTDAQTLAAIQSISDALAENEDLLEALDQTVANRVRFDVATQGLTALQKYNARTNIGAEESGTAALLIGQITAASIGAVTASQLAAVAFSGSYNDLSDKPAADGGGITITDVKNENLKFVKLNPYNSVAPTAPSATGNQATALGYGSIANGAGTSSFGYGAKAQAENATAIGFGAQTNSIATGSIAVGKGASSQGLYEVVMGYEAGTALGYGVAIGISASARNQSVAVGGFSQAQYANSTSLGYGAQCTATNQVQLGNSSTTTYAYGAVQNRSDIRDKTDIAACDLGLDFINTLQPRKWVWDYRDDYAQTLFPVLIRTDFTDDEAYQSALTQQDADRAAFYANPVKDGSKARHRYHYGLVAQELKATLDALGIDYAAYQDHSIEGGLDVKSIGYNELIAPLIKAVQELSARVVMLESKA
;
A
#
# COMPACT_ATOMS: atom_id res chain seq x y z
N MET A 1 24.44 20.38 -84.74
CA MET A 1 24.58 20.40 -83.27
C MET A 1 25.92 19.78 -82.93
N THR A 2 26.90 20.58 -82.52
CA THR A 2 28.28 20.11 -82.32
C THR A 2 28.47 19.76 -80.85
N VAL A 3 28.53 18.48 -80.52
CA VAL A 3 28.83 18.04 -79.14
C VAL A 3 30.34 18.01 -78.98
N LYS A 4 30.89 18.87 -78.12
CA LYS A 4 32.30 18.77 -77.68
C LYS A 4 32.38 17.80 -76.51
N LEU A 5 32.73 16.54 -76.77
CA LEU A 5 33.05 15.57 -75.73
C LEU A 5 34.52 15.71 -75.32
N GLY A 6 34.78 15.96 -74.04
CA GLY A 6 36.13 15.94 -73.47
C GLY A 6 36.38 14.63 -72.74
N MET A 7 37.28 13.79 -73.26
CA MET A 7 37.78 12.62 -72.54
C MET A 7 38.95 13.02 -71.63
N ARG A 8 38.94 12.56 -70.38
CA ARG A 8 40.00 12.76 -69.40
C ARG A 8 40.62 11.39 -69.12
N VAL A 9 41.88 11.19 -69.51
CA VAL A 9 42.62 9.93 -69.31
C VAL A 9 43.38 10.02 -67.98
N PHE A 10 43.23 9.00 -67.13
CA PHE A 10 44.01 8.83 -65.90
C PHE A 10 45.02 7.69 -66.12
N TRP A 11 46.28 7.89 -65.71
CA TRP A 11 47.31 6.84 -65.71
C TRP A 11 47.43 6.23 -64.32
N ASN A 12 47.62 4.91 -64.24
CA ASN A 12 47.35 4.12 -63.03
C ASN A 12 48.55 3.87 -62.08
N HIS A 13 49.66 4.62 -62.15
CA HIS A 13 50.79 4.37 -61.24
C HIS A 13 51.54 5.66 -60.82
N GLY A 14 51.38 6.04 -59.55
CA GLY A 14 52.22 7.01 -58.80
C GLY A 14 51.94 8.51 -59.05
N PRO A 15 51.85 9.36 -58.00
CA PRO A 15 51.48 10.78 -58.17
C PRO A 15 52.57 11.60 -58.88
N MET A 16 52.18 12.25 -59.99
CA MET A 16 53.04 13.17 -60.76
C MET A 16 53.19 14.52 -60.02
N PRO A 17 54.41 15.10 -59.95
CA PRO A 17 54.65 16.42 -59.37
C PRO A 17 53.85 17.54 -60.07
N VAL A 18 53.27 18.45 -59.28
CA VAL A 18 52.32 19.49 -59.74
C VAL A 18 52.90 20.43 -60.81
N THR A 19 54.22 20.54 -60.94
CA THR A 19 54.91 21.45 -61.87
C THR A 19 54.95 20.98 -63.33
N THR A 20 54.49 19.77 -63.66
CA THR A 20 54.58 19.20 -65.04
C THR A 20 53.23 18.89 -65.71
N ARG A 21 52.11 19.43 -65.20
CA ARG A 21 50.80 19.32 -65.88
C ARG A 21 50.80 20.07 -67.22
N LYS A 22 51.11 19.39 -68.33
CA LYS A 22 50.80 19.88 -69.69
C LYS A 22 49.36 19.52 -70.06
N THR A 23 48.52 20.53 -70.09
CA THR A 23 47.13 20.50 -70.57
C THR A 23 47.09 20.47 -72.09
N ALA A 24 47.07 19.29 -72.71
CA ALA A 24 46.76 19.16 -74.14
C ALA A 24 45.38 18.53 -74.32
N ARG A 25 44.38 19.35 -74.67
CA ARG A 25 43.05 18.90 -75.09
C ARG A 25 43.11 18.53 -76.57
N LEU A 26 43.06 17.24 -76.89
CA LEU A 26 42.85 16.77 -78.26
C LEU A 26 41.35 16.86 -78.56
N ALA A 27 40.96 17.76 -79.45
CA ALA A 27 39.59 17.87 -79.96
C ALA A 27 39.54 17.27 -81.36
N MET A 28 38.92 16.10 -81.51
CA MET A 28 38.65 15.49 -82.81
C MET A 28 37.16 15.66 -83.13
N THR A 29 36.88 16.17 -84.34
CA THR A 29 35.52 16.33 -84.85
C THR A 29 35.26 15.19 -85.82
N VAL A 30 34.41 14.24 -85.45
CA VAL A 30 33.95 13.17 -86.35
C VAL A 30 32.48 13.40 -86.66
N PRO A 31 32.11 13.70 -87.93
CA PRO A 31 30.72 13.68 -88.37
C PRO A 31 30.16 12.24 -88.30
N PHE A 32 28.89 12.11 -87.95
CA PHE A 32 28.21 10.82 -87.87
C PHE A 32 28.08 10.21 -89.28
N GLY A 33 28.68 9.03 -89.54
CA GLY A 33 28.34 8.19 -90.70
C GLY A 33 29.41 7.79 -91.73
N THR A 34 30.73 7.85 -91.47
CA THR A 34 31.73 7.43 -92.49
C THR A 34 32.70 6.36 -91.99
N VAL A 35 32.67 5.20 -92.67
CA VAL A 35 33.65 4.10 -92.61
C VAL A 35 34.76 4.38 -93.64
N MET A 36 36.04 4.38 -93.24
CA MET A 36 37.18 4.46 -94.16
C MET A 36 37.82 3.07 -94.32
N ASN A 37 37.78 2.56 -95.54
CA ASN A 37 38.62 1.45 -96.01
C ASN A 37 39.49 1.99 -97.15
N LEU A 38 40.82 1.98 -96.99
CA LEU A 38 41.77 2.45 -98.02
C LEU A 38 42.57 1.27 -98.58
N SER A 39 42.42 1.15 -99.89
CA SER A 39 43.00 0.22 -100.85
C SER A 39 44.53 0.24 -100.95
N GLY A 40 45.15 -0.95 -100.92
CA GLY A 40 46.47 -1.22 -101.46
C GLY A 40 46.39 -1.66 -102.93
N ASN A 41 47.27 -1.11 -103.75
CA ASN A 41 47.33 -1.18 -105.20
C ASN A 41 48.11 -2.43 -105.68
N GLY A 42 47.63 -3.16 -106.70
CA GLY A 42 48.49 -3.87 -107.65
C GLY A 42 48.52 -5.41 -107.66
N SER A 43 47.60 -6.00 -108.43
CA SER A 43 47.73 -7.21 -109.30
C SER A 43 48.15 -8.56 -108.70
N GLY A 44 47.24 -9.53 -108.84
CA GLY A 44 47.45 -10.91 -108.44
C GLY A 44 48.37 -11.71 -109.37
N GLY A 45 49.01 -12.70 -108.76
CA GLY A 45 49.72 -13.80 -109.38
C GLY A 45 50.00 -14.83 -108.29
N ALA A 46 49.51 -16.05 -108.44
CA ALA A 46 49.77 -17.16 -107.53
C ALA A 46 51.28 -17.42 -107.41
N VAL A 47 51.76 -17.71 -106.19
CA VAL A 47 53.16 -18.12 -105.95
C VAL A 47 53.34 -19.54 -106.50
N ASN A 48 54.26 -19.69 -107.47
CA ASN A 48 54.38 -20.85 -108.35
C ASN A 48 55.49 -21.87 -107.95
N SER A 49 56.22 -21.71 -106.83
CA SER A 49 57.15 -22.73 -106.29
C SER A 49 57.57 -22.47 -104.84
N VAL A 50 57.92 -23.53 -104.10
CA VAL A 50 58.61 -23.46 -102.79
C VAL A 50 59.86 -24.35 -102.87
N ASN A 51 61.03 -23.76 -102.64
CA ASN A 51 62.35 -24.41 -102.60
C ASN A 51 62.71 -25.28 -103.84
N GLY A 52 62.41 -24.79 -105.04
CA GLY A 52 62.86 -25.40 -106.29
C GLY A 52 62.02 -26.57 -106.82
N GLN A 53 60.94 -26.95 -106.11
CA GLN A 53 59.98 -27.95 -106.57
C GLN A 53 58.67 -27.29 -107.02
N THR A 54 58.12 -27.72 -108.15
CA THR A 54 56.82 -27.30 -108.69
C THR A 54 55.85 -28.48 -108.68
N GLY A 55 54.64 -28.28 -108.13
CA GLY A 55 53.63 -29.34 -107.95
C GLY A 55 53.07 -29.40 -106.52
N SER A 56 52.41 -30.51 -106.16
CA SER A 56 52.04 -30.75 -104.75
C SER A 56 53.30 -31.02 -103.93
N VAL A 57 53.68 -30.07 -103.06
CA VAL A 57 54.84 -30.18 -102.17
C VAL A 57 54.37 -30.52 -100.75
N MET A 58 54.87 -31.63 -100.19
CA MET A 58 54.64 -32.02 -98.79
C MET A 58 55.89 -31.64 -97.98
N LEU A 59 55.75 -30.72 -97.02
CA LEU A 59 56.86 -30.19 -96.19
C LEU A 59 57.17 -31.13 -95.02
N ASN A 60 58.45 -31.38 -94.70
CA ASN A 60 58.86 -32.13 -93.49
C ASN A 60 59.35 -31.19 -92.36
N ALA A 61 59.66 -31.77 -91.19
CA ALA A 61 60.05 -31.05 -89.98
C ALA A 61 61.30 -30.14 -90.17
N THR A 62 62.19 -30.50 -91.09
CA THR A 62 63.38 -29.71 -91.45
C THR A 62 63.03 -28.51 -92.32
N ASP A 63 61.97 -28.60 -93.13
CA ASP A 63 61.50 -27.53 -94.01
C ASP A 63 60.71 -26.42 -93.26
N VAL A 64 60.27 -26.70 -92.02
CA VAL A 64 59.49 -25.78 -91.17
C VAL A 64 60.24 -25.31 -89.90
N GLY A 65 61.51 -25.66 -89.73
CA GLY A 65 62.33 -25.20 -88.60
C GLY A 65 61.96 -25.82 -87.25
N ALA A 66 61.51 -27.08 -87.21
CA ALA A 66 61.26 -27.79 -85.96
C ALA A 66 62.54 -28.44 -85.42
N ASP A 67 63.19 -27.80 -84.43
CA ASP A 67 64.44 -28.24 -83.79
C ASP A 67 64.24 -29.31 -82.67
N VAL A 68 65.35 -29.96 -82.36
CA VAL A 68 65.58 -31.34 -81.93
C VAL A 68 65.84 -31.42 -80.42
N ALA A 69 65.28 -32.42 -79.72
CA ALA A 69 65.74 -32.99 -78.43
C ALA A 69 66.12 -32.06 -77.24
N GLY A 70 65.81 -30.76 -77.25
CA GLY A 70 66.04 -29.81 -76.15
C GLY A 70 64.79 -29.46 -75.32
N SER A 71 63.58 -29.74 -75.84
CA SER A 71 62.32 -29.40 -75.18
C SER A 71 61.96 -30.33 -74.02
N ALA A 72 62.32 -31.62 -74.07
CA ALA A 72 62.01 -32.57 -73.00
C ALA A 72 62.82 -32.33 -71.72
N GLN A 73 64.12 -32.00 -71.82
CA GLN A 73 64.94 -31.66 -70.66
C GLN A 73 64.54 -30.30 -70.08
N ALA A 74 64.24 -29.31 -70.92
CA ALA A 74 63.71 -28.02 -70.46
C ALA A 74 62.34 -28.21 -69.76
N VAL A 75 61.49 -29.11 -70.24
CA VAL A 75 60.23 -29.48 -69.56
C VAL A 75 60.51 -30.21 -68.24
N SER A 76 61.50 -31.11 -68.17
CA SER A 76 61.91 -31.75 -66.91
C SER A 76 62.44 -30.73 -65.90
N ASP A 77 63.27 -29.78 -66.32
CA ASP A 77 63.85 -28.76 -65.43
C ASP A 77 62.79 -27.74 -64.96
N VAL A 78 61.74 -27.52 -65.75
CA VAL A 78 60.58 -26.69 -65.37
C VAL A 78 59.61 -27.45 -64.44
N LEU A 79 59.43 -28.76 -64.63
CA LEU A 79 58.50 -29.57 -63.84
C LEU A 79 59.10 -30.10 -62.52
N GLN A 80 60.42 -30.33 -62.45
CA GLN A 80 61.06 -30.89 -61.25
C GLN A 80 60.84 -30.03 -59.99
N PRO A 81 60.96 -28.68 -60.04
CA PRO A 81 60.60 -27.82 -58.90
C PRO A 81 59.12 -27.93 -58.53
N GLN A 82 58.22 -28.08 -59.50
CA GLN A 82 56.78 -28.22 -59.26
C GLN A 82 56.43 -29.58 -58.61
N ILE A 83 57.15 -30.65 -58.97
CA ILE A 83 57.00 -31.98 -58.36
C ILE A 83 57.50 -31.96 -56.91
N THR A 84 58.64 -31.31 -56.63
CA THR A 84 59.15 -31.13 -55.26
C THR A 84 58.18 -30.31 -54.41
N ILE A 85 57.66 -29.19 -54.94
CA ILE A 85 56.63 -28.38 -54.28
C ILE A 85 55.36 -29.20 -53.99
N ASN A 86 54.91 -30.04 -54.93
CA ASN A 86 53.75 -30.91 -54.68
C ASN A 86 54.03 -32.00 -53.66
N THR A 87 55.25 -32.52 -53.58
CA THR A 87 55.63 -33.53 -52.58
C THR A 87 55.68 -32.92 -51.17
N ASP A 88 56.23 -31.70 -51.04
CA ASP A 88 56.22 -30.94 -49.79
C ASP A 88 54.81 -30.49 -49.40
N ALA A 89 53.98 -30.10 -50.37
CA ALA A 89 52.57 -29.78 -50.15
C ALA A 89 51.78 -30.99 -49.68
N VAL A 90 52.04 -32.19 -50.21
CA VAL A 90 51.41 -33.45 -49.75
C VAL A 90 51.89 -33.82 -48.33
N ALA A 91 53.17 -33.64 -48.02
CA ALA A 91 53.69 -33.83 -46.65
C ALA A 91 53.07 -32.84 -45.66
N MET A 92 52.92 -31.56 -46.05
CA MET A 92 52.21 -30.55 -45.26
C MET A 92 50.71 -30.89 -45.12
N LEU A 93 50.04 -31.35 -46.18
CA LEU A 93 48.63 -31.73 -46.11
C LEU A 93 48.41 -32.95 -45.21
N THR A 94 49.34 -33.91 -45.21
CA THR A 94 49.31 -35.11 -44.35
C THR A 94 49.58 -34.73 -42.89
N ALA A 95 50.51 -33.81 -42.63
CA ALA A 95 50.75 -33.25 -41.31
C ALA A 95 49.57 -32.40 -40.82
N MET A 96 48.95 -31.60 -41.68
CA MET A 96 47.73 -30.85 -41.40
C MET A 96 46.54 -31.78 -41.15
N LEU A 97 46.41 -32.89 -41.88
CA LEU A 97 45.35 -33.89 -41.66
C LEU A 97 45.56 -34.64 -40.33
N SER A 98 46.80 -34.95 -39.97
CA SER A 98 47.15 -35.54 -38.67
C SER A 98 46.92 -34.55 -37.51
N ALA A 99 47.24 -33.26 -37.72
CA ALA A 99 46.94 -32.19 -36.77
C ALA A 99 45.43 -31.91 -36.67
N LEU A 100 44.67 -32.01 -37.76
CA LEU A 100 43.20 -31.87 -37.77
C LEU A 100 42.52 -33.10 -37.12
N GLN A 101 43.11 -34.28 -37.23
CA GLN A 101 42.68 -35.48 -36.49
C GLN A 101 42.99 -35.38 -35.00
N ALA A 102 44.14 -34.82 -34.61
CA ALA A 102 44.47 -34.50 -33.22
C ALA A 102 43.68 -33.30 -32.66
N ALA A 103 43.19 -32.41 -33.53
CA ALA A 103 42.33 -31.26 -33.22
C ALA A 103 40.83 -31.56 -33.42
N LYS A 104 40.45 -32.81 -33.73
CA LYS A 104 39.07 -33.24 -33.46
C LYS A 104 38.90 -33.14 -31.95
N ALA A 105 37.87 -32.40 -31.54
CA ALA A 105 37.57 -32.06 -30.16
C ALA A 105 37.43 -33.32 -29.28
N ASP A 106 38.54 -33.79 -28.73
CA ASP A 106 38.54 -34.64 -27.55
C ASP A 106 38.18 -33.76 -26.34
N VAL A 107 37.50 -34.36 -25.36
CA VAL A 107 37.06 -33.78 -24.09
C VAL A 107 38.15 -32.92 -23.44
N THR A 108 39.42 -33.29 -23.58
CA THR A 108 40.55 -32.54 -23.05
C THR A 108 40.75 -31.15 -23.69
N TYR A 109 40.59 -31.03 -25.01
CA TYR A 109 40.74 -29.75 -25.72
C TYR A 109 39.58 -28.81 -25.44
N VAL A 110 38.35 -29.35 -25.39
CA VAL A 110 37.15 -28.57 -25.06
C VAL A 110 37.21 -28.05 -23.62
N ASN A 111 37.63 -28.89 -22.67
CA ASN A 111 37.77 -28.48 -21.27
C ASN A 111 38.87 -27.43 -21.07
N GLN A 112 39.97 -27.48 -21.83
CA GLN A 112 41.02 -26.45 -21.79
C GLN A 112 40.55 -25.12 -22.41
N GLN A 113 39.79 -25.15 -23.51
CA GLN A 113 39.26 -23.93 -24.13
C GLN A 113 38.18 -23.27 -23.24
N ILE A 114 37.32 -24.05 -22.58
CA ILE A 114 36.36 -23.54 -21.60
C ILE A 114 37.10 -22.92 -20.40
N ALA A 115 38.12 -23.59 -19.85
CA ALA A 115 38.93 -23.03 -18.77
C ALA A 115 39.65 -21.72 -19.15
N THR A 116 40.02 -21.56 -20.42
CA THR A 116 40.69 -20.35 -20.93
C THR A 116 39.71 -19.21 -21.19
N LEU A 117 38.48 -19.50 -21.63
CA LEU A 117 37.45 -18.48 -21.91
C LEU A 117 36.77 -17.92 -20.66
N VAL A 118 36.62 -18.74 -19.61
CA VAL A 118 35.77 -18.40 -18.45
C VAL A 118 36.53 -17.63 -17.36
N GLY A 119 37.87 -17.65 -17.37
CA GLY A 119 38.67 -17.06 -16.29
C GLY A 119 38.46 -17.79 -14.95
N THR A 120 39.28 -17.52 -13.93
CA THR A 120 39.33 -18.26 -12.66
C THR A 120 38.12 -18.03 -11.74
N ASP A 121 36.89 -18.11 -12.24
CA ASP A 121 35.68 -18.10 -11.44
C ASP A 121 35.08 -19.51 -11.35
N ALA A 122 35.35 -20.18 -10.24
CA ALA A 122 34.96 -21.57 -9.99
C ALA A 122 33.44 -21.80 -10.06
N GLN A 123 32.62 -20.75 -9.89
CA GLN A 123 31.16 -20.86 -9.96
C GLN A 123 30.65 -21.03 -11.39
N THR A 124 31.26 -20.36 -12.37
CA THR A 124 30.85 -20.47 -13.78
C THR A 124 31.26 -21.81 -14.37
N LEU A 125 32.42 -22.34 -13.96
CA LEU A 125 32.84 -23.69 -14.33
C LEU A 125 31.90 -24.77 -13.75
N ALA A 126 31.46 -24.60 -12.50
CA ALA A 126 30.49 -25.51 -11.87
C ALA A 126 29.09 -25.47 -12.52
N ALA A 127 28.63 -24.30 -12.97
CA ALA A 127 27.36 -24.16 -13.69
C ALA A 127 27.42 -24.78 -15.10
N ILE A 128 28.55 -24.68 -15.79
CA ILE A 128 28.75 -25.34 -17.09
C ILE A 128 28.84 -26.86 -16.90
N GLN A 129 29.52 -27.32 -15.85
CA GLN A 129 29.58 -28.74 -15.52
C GLN A 129 28.17 -29.30 -15.22
N SER A 130 27.34 -28.58 -14.44
CA SER A 130 26.00 -29.05 -14.11
C SER A 130 25.03 -29.06 -15.30
N ILE A 131 25.16 -28.12 -16.26
CA ILE A 131 24.41 -28.14 -17.51
C ILE A 131 24.87 -29.30 -18.40
N SER A 132 26.18 -29.56 -18.45
CA SER A 132 26.74 -30.69 -19.20
C SER A 132 26.30 -32.03 -18.60
N ASP A 133 26.24 -32.15 -17.28
CA ASP A 133 25.74 -33.33 -16.58
C ASP A 133 24.23 -33.49 -16.80
N ALA A 134 23.45 -32.41 -16.77
CA ALA A 134 22.01 -32.43 -17.08
C ALA A 134 21.70 -32.78 -18.55
N LEU A 135 22.60 -32.47 -19.49
CA LEU A 135 22.49 -32.90 -20.89
C LEU A 135 22.91 -34.37 -21.08
N ALA A 136 23.90 -34.85 -20.31
CA ALA A 136 24.29 -36.25 -20.32
C ALA A 136 23.22 -37.16 -19.69
N GLU A 137 22.45 -36.65 -18.72
CA GLU A 137 21.34 -37.36 -18.09
C GLU A 137 20.02 -37.33 -18.90
N ASN A 138 19.91 -36.52 -19.97
CA ASN A 138 18.72 -36.47 -20.84
C ASN A 138 18.93 -37.24 -22.16
N GLU A 139 19.02 -38.57 -22.06
CA GLU A 139 18.86 -39.49 -23.22
C GLU A 139 17.53 -39.21 -23.98
N ASP A 140 16.51 -38.78 -23.23
CA ASP A 140 15.15 -38.47 -23.70
C ASP A 140 15.09 -37.34 -24.75
N LEU A 141 16.05 -36.40 -24.76
CA LEU A 141 16.01 -35.26 -25.69
C LEU A 141 16.48 -35.66 -27.09
N LEU A 142 17.34 -36.68 -27.18
CA LEU A 142 17.78 -37.28 -28.43
C LEU A 142 16.70 -38.24 -28.97
N GLU A 143 16.05 -38.99 -28.08
CA GLU A 143 14.94 -39.90 -28.40
C GLU A 143 13.68 -39.14 -28.87
N ALA A 144 13.40 -37.97 -28.29
CA ALA A 144 12.30 -37.09 -28.72
C ALA A 144 12.49 -36.52 -30.14
N LEU A 145 13.73 -36.26 -30.55
CA LEU A 145 14.06 -35.78 -31.90
C LEU A 145 13.87 -36.91 -32.93
N ASP A 146 14.28 -38.13 -32.58
CA ASP A 146 14.14 -39.33 -33.42
C ASP A 146 12.67 -39.74 -33.56
N GLN A 147 11.88 -39.65 -32.49
CA GLN A 147 10.44 -39.89 -32.51
C GLN A 147 9.68 -38.86 -33.34
N THR A 148 10.16 -37.61 -33.39
CA THR A 148 9.57 -36.54 -34.22
C THR A 148 9.84 -36.79 -35.71
N VAL A 149 11.05 -37.26 -36.06
CA VAL A 149 11.39 -37.67 -37.44
C VAL A 149 10.61 -38.94 -37.83
N ALA A 150 10.52 -39.93 -36.95
CA ALA A 150 9.75 -41.15 -37.15
C ALA A 150 8.25 -40.87 -37.35
N ASN A 151 7.68 -39.93 -36.59
CA ASN A 151 6.27 -39.52 -36.74
C ASN A 151 6.02 -38.80 -38.07
N ARG A 152 6.97 -38.00 -38.55
CA ARG A 152 6.86 -37.31 -39.84
C ARG A 152 6.96 -38.28 -41.02
N VAL A 153 7.85 -39.28 -40.94
CA VAL A 153 7.97 -40.36 -41.94
C VAL A 153 6.76 -41.31 -41.92
N ARG A 154 6.20 -41.65 -40.74
CA ARG A 154 4.96 -42.45 -40.64
C ARG A 154 3.78 -41.75 -41.31
N PHE A 155 3.65 -40.44 -41.14
CA PHE A 155 2.58 -39.65 -41.75
C PHE A 155 2.72 -39.57 -43.27
N ASP A 156 3.94 -39.40 -43.78
CA ASP A 156 4.22 -39.36 -45.23
C ASP A 156 4.04 -40.74 -45.91
N VAL A 157 4.35 -41.86 -45.23
CA VAL A 157 4.15 -43.22 -45.77
C VAL A 157 2.67 -43.63 -45.80
N ALA A 158 1.86 -43.14 -44.84
CA ALA A 158 0.42 -43.43 -44.78
C ALA A 158 -0.37 -42.71 -45.90
N THR A 159 0.08 -41.52 -46.30
CA THR A 159 -0.62 -40.66 -47.27
C THR A 159 -0.18 -40.87 -48.72
N GLN A 160 0.93 -41.56 -48.98
CA GLN A 160 1.35 -41.91 -50.34
C GLN A 160 0.76 -43.26 -50.82
N GLY A 161 0.37 -43.31 -52.10
CA GLY A 161 -0.22 -44.48 -52.79
C GLY A 161 0.76 -45.64 -53.03
N LEU A 162 1.62 -45.93 -52.06
CA LEU A 162 2.63 -46.99 -52.11
C LEU A 162 1.97 -48.38 -52.04
N THR A 163 2.55 -49.34 -52.75
CA THR A 163 2.10 -50.73 -52.73
C THR A 163 2.34 -51.38 -51.35
N ALA A 164 1.60 -52.44 -51.03
CA ALA A 164 1.67 -53.12 -49.72
C ALA A 164 3.10 -53.58 -49.34
N LEU A 165 3.89 -54.04 -50.34
CA LEU A 165 5.27 -54.48 -50.15
C LEU A 165 6.23 -53.32 -49.86
N GLN A 166 6.03 -52.17 -50.51
CA GLN A 166 6.84 -50.96 -50.24
C GLN A 166 6.57 -50.42 -48.83
N LYS A 167 5.30 -50.47 -48.38
CA LYS A 167 4.95 -50.12 -47.01
C LYS A 167 5.52 -51.11 -45.99
N TYR A 168 5.62 -52.40 -46.33
CA TYR A 168 6.26 -53.41 -45.48
C TYR A 168 7.76 -53.14 -45.31
N ASN A 169 8.51 -52.99 -46.41
CA ASN A 169 9.95 -52.74 -46.35
C ASN A 169 10.32 -51.42 -45.65
N ALA A 170 9.51 -50.37 -45.83
CA ALA A 170 9.72 -49.10 -45.14
C ALA A 170 9.54 -49.22 -43.62
N ARG A 171 8.62 -50.08 -43.14
CA ARG A 171 8.41 -50.35 -41.71
C ARG A 171 9.52 -51.20 -41.11
N THR A 172 9.98 -52.23 -41.83
CA THR A 172 11.05 -53.12 -41.36
C THR A 172 12.38 -52.39 -41.20
N ASN A 173 12.71 -51.47 -42.12
CA ASN A 173 13.97 -50.72 -42.07
C ASN A 173 14.06 -49.69 -40.93
N ILE A 174 12.92 -49.31 -40.32
CA ILE A 174 12.87 -48.38 -39.18
C ILE A 174 12.49 -49.07 -37.86
N GLY A 175 12.48 -50.41 -37.83
CA GLY A 175 12.19 -51.19 -36.62
C GLY A 175 10.75 -51.08 -36.08
N ALA A 176 9.78 -50.63 -36.89
CA ALA A 176 8.39 -50.53 -36.45
C ALA A 176 7.67 -51.89 -36.58
N GLU A 177 7.26 -52.49 -35.46
CA GLU A 177 6.68 -53.84 -35.39
C GLU A 177 5.35 -54.03 -36.17
N GLU A 178 5.09 -55.28 -36.59
CA GLU A 178 3.94 -55.68 -37.41
C GLU A 178 2.57 -55.44 -36.74
N SER A 179 1.58 -55.15 -37.58
CA SER A 179 0.20 -54.89 -37.19
C SER A 179 -0.46 -56.14 -36.59
N GLY A 180 -0.37 -56.25 -35.27
CA GLY A 180 -0.99 -57.29 -34.44
C GLY A 180 -0.83 -57.02 -32.95
N THR A 181 0.28 -56.37 -32.56
CA THR A 181 0.55 -55.99 -31.16
C THR A 181 -0.31 -54.82 -30.68
N ALA A 182 -0.74 -53.91 -31.57
CA ALA A 182 -1.56 -52.76 -31.21
C ALA A 182 -2.96 -53.14 -30.66
N ALA A 183 -3.56 -54.24 -31.11
CA ALA A 183 -4.84 -54.72 -30.58
C ALA A 183 -4.68 -55.40 -29.21
N LEU A 184 -3.55 -56.10 -28.98
CA LEU A 184 -3.16 -56.64 -27.68
C LEU A 184 -2.80 -55.51 -26.70
N LEU A 185 -2.15 -54.44 -27.18
CA LEU A 185 -1.82 -53.25 -26.40
C LEU A 185 -3.08 -52.47 -26.02
N ILE A 186 -4.06 -52.34 -26.93
CA ILE A 186 -5.38 -51.73 -26.63
C ILE A 186 -6.21 -52.62 -25.68
N GLY A 187 -6.10 -53.95 -25.75
CA GLY A 187 -6.72 -54.87 -24.79
C GLY A 187 -6.03 -54.93 -23.42
N GLN A 188 -4.72 -54.65 -23.38
CA GLN A 188 -3.94 -54.48 -22.15
C GLN A 188 -4.06 -53.06 -21.57
N ILE A 189 -4.64 -52.11 -22.30
CA ILE A 189 -5.19 -50.86 -21.77
C ILE A 189 -6.42 -51.20 -20.91
N THR A 190 -6.16 -51.60 -19.67
CA THR A 190 -7.15 -51.63 -18.58
C THR A 190 -7.12 -50.28 -17.88
N ALA A 191 -8.10 -49.98 -17.02
CA ALA A 191 -8.12 -48.75 -16.21
C ALA A 191 -6.88 -48.57 -15.29
N ALA A 192 -5.97 -49.55 -15.26
CA ALA A 192 -4.66 -49.48 -14.63
C ALA A 192 -3.55 -48.93 -15.55
N SER A 193 -3.66 -49.05 -16.88
CA SER A 193 -2.62 -48.72 -17.87
C SER A 193 -2.94 -47.54 -18.79
N ILE A 194 -4.20 -47.11 -18.93
CA ILE A 194 -4.46 -45.66 -18.89
C ILE A 194 -4.31 -45.38 -17.41
N GLY A 195 -3.13 -44.88 -17.03
CA GLY A 195 -2.75 -44.70 -15.63
C GLY A 195 -3.98 -44.33 -14.84
N ALA A 196 -4.38 -45.24 -13.94
CA ALA A 196 -5.41 -44.93 -12.97
C ALA A 196 -5.02 -43.54 -12.51
N VAL A 197 -5.85 -42.55 -12.84
CA VAL A 197 -5.66 -41.22 -12.29
C VAL A 197 -5.85 -41.50 -10.82
N THR A 198 -4.74 -41.75 -10.14
CA THR A 198 -4.74 -41.98 -8.72
C THR A 198 -5.47 -40.76 -8.16
N ALA A 199 -6.18 -40.90 -7.06
CA ALA A 199 -6.77 -39.74 -6.41
C ALA A 199 -5.75 -38.57 -6.28
N SER A 200 -4.45 -38.90 -6.23
CA SER A 200 -3.28 -38.01 -6.36
C SER A 200 -3.15 -37.24 -7.69
N GLN A 201 -3.33 -37.86 -8.85
CA GLN A 201 -3.25 -37.17 -10.15
C GLN A 201 -4.52 -36.40 -10.51
N LEU A 202 -5.69 -36.83 -10.01
CA LEU A 202 -6.93 -36.04 -10.11
C LEU A 202 -6.86 -34.81 -9.19
N ALA A 203 -6.12 -34.90 -8.09
CA ALA A 203 -5.77 -33.76 -7.23
C ALA A 203 -4.78 -32.77 -7.87
N ALA A 204 -4.03 -33.16 -8.92
CA ALA A 204 -3.10 -32.26 -9.60
C ALA A 204 -3.76 -31.39 -10.69
N VAL A 205 -4.94 -31.78 -11.20
CA VAL A 205 -5.69 -31.06 -12.25
C VAL A 205 -7.09 -30.62 -11.79
N ALA A 206 -7.62 -31.19 -10.71
CA ALA A 206 -8.62 -30.47 -9.92
C ALA A 206 -7.97 -29.17 -9.45
N PHE A 207 -8.70 -28.05 -9.54
CA PHE A 207 -8.40 -26.88 -8.73
C PHE A 207 -8.59 -27.28 -7.26
N SER A 208 -7.62 -27.98 -6.69
CA SER A 208 -7.42 -28.13 -5.27
C SER A 208 -6.24 -27.25 -4.86
N GLY A 209 -6.34 -25.97 -5.20
CA GLY A 209 -6.05 -24.97 -4.19
C GLY A 209 -7.11 -25.08 -3.10
N SER A 210 -7.14 -26.20 -2.38
CA SER A 210 -7.62 -26.15 -1.01
C SER A 210 -6.67 -25.17 -0.34
N TYR A 211 -7.23 -24.08 0.16
CA TYR A 211 -6.53 -23.01 0.86
C TYR A 211 -6.01 -23.53 2.23
N ASN A 212 -5.21 -24.59 2.20
CA ASN A 212 -4.72 -25.35 3.35
C ASN A 212 -3.20 -25.55 3.33
N ASP A 213 -2.48 -25.07 2.33
CA ASP A 213 -1.01 -25.00 2.41
C ASP A 213 -0.54 -23.79 3.24
N LEU A 214 -0.91 -23.85 4.52
CA LEU A 214 -0.17 -23.26 5.62
C LEU A 214 0.51 -24.40 6.39
N SER A 215 1.07 -25.38 5.67
CA SER A 215 1.78 -26.51 6.29
C SER A 215 3.15 -26.11 6.88
N ASP A 216 3.61 -24.90 6.59
CA ASP A 216 4.75 -24.25 7.26
C ASP A 216 4.28 -23.22 8.31
N LYS A 217 3.13 -23.46 8.95
CA LYS A 217 2.70 -22.69 10.13
C LYS A 217 3.15 -23.42 11.40
N PRO A 218 3.87 -22.76 12.32
CA PRO A 218 4.02 -23.27 13.67
C PRO A 218 2.63 -23.51 14.26
N ALA A 219 2.40 -24.72 14.77
CA ALA A 219 1.14 -25.11 15.35
C ALA A 219 0.78 -24.22 16.57
N ALA A 220 -0.53 -23.93 16.70
CA ALA A 220 -1.23 -23.28 17.83
C ALA A 220 -0.88 -21.78 18.04
N ASP A 221 -1.79 -20.80 18.00
CA ASP A 221 -3.19 -20.75 18.43
C ASP A 221 -4.04 -19.85 17.50
N GLY A 222 -5.36 -20.06 17.54
CA GLY A 222 -6.37 -19.57 16.60
C GLY A 222 -6.37 -18.07 16.28
N GLY A 223 -6.66 -17.75 15.02
CA GLY A 223 -6.82 -16.37 14.52
C GLY A 223 -6.38 -16.21 13.07
N GLY A 224 -6.95 -17.00 12.15
CA GLY A 224 -6.72 -16.84 10.71
C GLY A 224 -7.87 -16.06 10.07
N ILE A 225 -7.63 -14.80 9.69
CA ILE A 225 -8.55 -14.03 8.86
C ILE A 225 -8.75 -14.78 7.53
N THR A 226 -9.96 -15.24 7.27
CA THR A 226 -10.36 -15.83 5.98
C THR A 226 -10.99 -14.73 5.13
N ILE A 227 -10.32 -14.32 4.05
CA ILE A 227 -10.90 -13.44 3.04
C ILE A 227 -11.53 -14.35 1.98
N THR A 228 -12.85 -14.53 2.02
CA THR A 228 -13.54 -15.53 1.18
C THR A 228 -14.03 -14.99 -0.17
N ASP A 229 -13.81 -13.71 -0.51
CA ASP A 229 -14.13 -13.25 -1.86
C ASP A 229 -13.25 -12.08 -2.31
N VAL A 230 -12.20 -12.38 -3.07
CA VAL A 230 -11.45 -11.40 -3.86
C VAL A 230 -11.51 -11.82 -5.33
N LYS A 231 -12.72 -11.84 -5.89
CA LYS A 231 -12.93 -11.78 -7.34
C LYS A 231 -13.28 -10.37 -7.81
N ASN A 232 -12.59 -9.38 -7.27
CA ASN A 232 -12.56 -8.05 -7.86
C ASN A 232 -11.12 -7.54 -7.82
N GLU A 233 -10.52 -7.34 -8.99
CA GLU A 233 -9.13 -6.92 -9.20
C GLU A 233 -8.80 -5.50 -8.66
N ASN A 234 -9.70 -4.90 -7.86
CA ASN A 234 -9.62 -3.53 -7.37
C ASN A 234 -9.36 -3.39 -5.85
N LEU A 235 -9.16 -4.47 -5.08
CA LEU A 235 -8.75 -4.36 -3.68
C LEU A 235 -7.23 -4.32 -3.52
N LYS A 236 -6.61 -3.20 -3.92
CA LYS A 236 -5.21 -2.84 -3.60
C LYS A 236 -5.14 -1.75 -2.52
N PHE A 237 -5.62 -1.99 -1.29
CA PHE A 237 -5.51 -0.98 -0.21
C PHE A 237 -5.30 -1.54 1.21
N VAL A 238 -4.38 -2.48 1.41
CA VAL A 238 -3.83 -2.70 2.76
C VAL A 238 -2.32 -2.78 2.70
N LYS A 239 -1.67 -1.61 2.82
CA LYS A 239 -0.23 -1.54 3.10
C LYS A 239 -0.06 -1.71 4.62
N LEU A 240 0.30 -2.90 5.08
CA LEU A 240 0.69 -3.12 6.48
C LEU A 240 2.11 -2.55 6.65
N ASN A 241 2.24 -1.43 7.35
CA ASN A 241 3.55 -0.87 7.68
C ASN A 241 4.18 -1.73 8.79
N PRO A 242 5.37 -2.34 8.61
CA PRO A 242 5.97 -3.20 9.63
C PRO A 242 6.51 -2.34 10.79
N TYR A 243 5.73 -2.20 11.87
CA TYR A 243 6.17 -1.56 13.11
C TYR A 243 6.63 -2.63 14.13
N ASN A 244 7.95 -2.68 14.32
CA ASN A 244 8.80 -3.22 15.38
C ASN A 244 8.32 -4.32 16.38
N SER A 245 8.90 -5.53 16.21
CA SER A 245 9.46 -6.53 17.17
C SER A 245 8.85 -6.91 18.54
N VAL A 246 7.70 -6.39 18.99
CA VAL A 246 6.97 -7.02 20.12
C VAL A 246 5.93 -7.98 19.55
N ALA A 247 5.89 -9.24 20.02
CA ALA A 247 5.05 -10.30 19.47
C ALA A 247 3.61 -9.80 19.16
N PRO A 248 3.25 -9.64 17.89
CA PRO A 248 2.00 -9.02 17.48
C PRO A 248 0.82 -9.97 17.71
N THR A 249 -0.11 -9.67 18.62
CA THR A 249 -1.36 -10.43 18.71
C THR A 249 -2.28 -10.02 17.55
N ALA A 250 -2.64 -10.98 16.70
CA ALA A 250 -3.67 -10.81 15.68
C ALA A 250 -4.99 -10.25 16.28
N PRO A 251 -5.87 -9.62 15.47
CA PRO A 251 -7.23 -9.30 15.95
C PRO A 251 -7.89 -10.55 16.54
N SER A 252 -8.53 -10.39 17.70
CA SER A 252 -9.16 -11.47 18.46
C SER A 252 -10.64 -11.18 18.65
N ALA A 253 -11.50 -11.98 18.01
CA ALA A 253 -12.95 -11.93 18.16
C ALA A 253 -13.41 -13.23 18.83
N THR A 254 -13.49 -13.25 20.16
CA THR A 254 -13.87 -14.45 20.94
C THR A 254 -15.33 -14.46 21.34
N GLY A 255 -16.00 -13.30 21.34
CA GLY A 255 -17.43 -13.21 21.61
C GLY A 255 -18.28 -13.81 20.48
N ASN A 256 -19.43 -14.38 20.82
CA ASN A 256 -20.40 -14.84 19.82
C ASN A 256 -20.82 -13.65 18.92
N GLN A 257 -20.81 -13.81 17.60
CA GLN A 257 -21.10 -12.73 16.63
C GLN A 257 -20.19 -11.49 16.74
N ALA A 258 -19.02 -11.62 17.39
CA ALA A 258 -18.09 -10.51 17.51
C ALA A 258 -17.32 -10.23 16.21
N THR A 259 -16.99 -8.97 15.98
CA THR A 259 -16.11 -8.54 14.88
C THR A 259 -14.89 -7.81 15.46
N ALA A 260 -13.69 -8.25 15.10
CA ALA A 260 -12.44 -7.57 15.44
C ALA A 260 -11.65 -7.26 14.16
N LEU A 261 -11.40 -5.98 13.88
CA LEU A 261 -10.63 -5.51 12.74
C LEU A 261 -9.55 -4.53 13.21
N GLY A 262 -8.29 -4.87 12.95
CA GLY A 262 -7.13 -4.05 13.32
C GLY A 262 -6.15 -4.82 14.20
N TYR A 263 -4.87 -4.52 14.03
CA TYR A 263 -3.79 -5.17 14.78
C TYR A 263 -4.02 -5.03 16.29
N GLY A 264 -3.97 -6.14 17.05
CA GLY A 264 -4.20 -6.13 18.50
C GLY A 264 -5.62 -5.76 18.94
N SER A 265 -6.58 -5.69 18.02
CA SER A 265 -7.99 -5.46 18.40
C SER A 265 -8.58 -6.67 19.12
N ILE A 266 -9.41 -6.42 20.12
CA ILE A 266 -10.04 -7.43 20.98
C ILE A 266 -11.55 -7.19 20.97
N ALA A 267 -12.34 -8.22 20.71
CA ALA A 267 -13.79 -8.23 20.75
C ALA A 267 -14.25 -9.50 21.51
N ASN A 268 -14.39 -9.37 22.83
CA ASN A 268 -14.62 -10.52 23.74
C ASN A 268 -16.09 -10.69 24.16
N GLY A 269 -16.87 -9.60 24.17
CA GLY A 269 -18.30 -9.67 24.49
C GLY A 269 -19.12 -10.24 23.32
N ALA A 270 -20.25 -10.89 23.60
CA ALA A 270 -21.18 -11.28 22.54
C ALA A 270 -21.72 -10.05 21.79
N GLY A 271 -21.87 -10.12 20.48
CA GLY A 271 -22.34 -9.03 19.62
C GLY A 271 -21.38 -7.83 19.52
N THR A 272 -20.13 -7.97 19.96
CA THR A 272 -19.18 -6.84 19.99
C THR A 272 -18.62 -6.46 18.63
N SER A 273 -18.25 -5.19 18.51
CA SER A 273 -17.61 -4.64 17.32
C SER A 273 -16.36 -3.85 17.71
N SER A 274 -15.18 -4.30 17.30
CA SER A 274 -13.89 -3.67 17.61
C SER A 274 -13.15 -3.34 16.32
N PHE A 275 -12.92 -2.05 16.05
CA PHE A 275 -12.30 -1.55 14.82
C PHE A 275 -11.17 -0.57 15.14
N GLY A 276 -9.91 -0.95 14.91
CA GLY A 276 -8.74 -0.09 15.10
C GLY A 276 -7.54 -0.82 15.72
N TYR A 277 -6.34 -0.25 15.57
CA TYR A 277 -5.14 -0.78 16.24
C TYR A 277 -5.35 -0.74 17.77
N GLY A 278 -5.29 -1.90 18.42
CA GLY A 278 -5.45 -2.02 19.87
C GLY A 278 -6.85 -1.69 20.39
N ALA A 279 -7.88 -1.59 19.54
CA ALA A 279 -9.25 -1.34 19.97
C ALA A 279 -9.80 -2.52 20.80
N LYS A 280 -10.58 -2.28 21.85
CA LYS A 280 -11.06 -3.32 22.79
C LYS A 280 -12.54 -3.16 23.07
N ALA A 281 -13.37 -4.05 22.53
CA ALA A 281 -14.78 -4.18 22.89
C ALA A 281 -14.97 -5.40 23.80
N GLN A 282 -15.06 -5.20 25.12
CA GLN A 282 -14.95 -6.31 26.09
C GLN A 282 -16.30 -6.78 26.66
N ALA A 283 -17.33 -5.94 26.68
CA ALA A 283 -18.66 -6.26 27.21
C ALA A 283 -19.69 -6.57 26.10
N GLU A 284 -20.79 -7.24 26.45
CA GLU A 284 -21.85 -7.60 25.51
C GLU A 284 -22.41 -6.38 24.74
N ASN A 285 -22.65 -6.53 23.44
CA ASN A 285 -23.17 -5.51 22.52
C ASN A 285 -22.35 -4.21 22.47
N ALA A 286 -21.10 -4.23 22.96
CA ALA A 286 -20.28 -3.04 23.00
C ALA A 286 -19.57 -2.78 21.66
N THR A 287 -19.33 -1.51 21.35
CA THR A 287 -18.65 -1.07 20.13
C THR A 287 -17.44 -0.21 20.49
N ALA A 288 -16.26 -0.57 19.99
CA ALA A 288 -15.02 0.20 20.14
C ALA A 288 -14.43 0.50 18.75
N ILE A 289 -14.27 1.78 18.40
CA ILE A 289 -13.76 2.21 17.08
C ILE A 289 -12.68 3.28 17.27
N GLY A 290 -11.45 3.00 16.83
CA GLY A 290 -10.32 3.93 16.89
C GLY A 290 -9.06 3.30 17.48
N PHE A 291 -7.92 3.95 17.29
CA PHE A 291 -6.65 3.53 17.89
C PHE A 291 -6.78 3.49 19.42
N GLY A 292 -6.68 2.31 20.02
CA GLY A 292 -6.79 2.12 21.47
C GLY A 292 -8.15 2.49 22.07
N ALA A 293 -9.22 2.59 21.26
CA ALA A 293 -10.57 2.79 21.80
C ALA A 293 -10.99 1.59 22.65
N GLN A 294 -11.65 1.79 23.78
CA GLN A 294 -11.96 0.73 24.72
C GLN A 294 -13.37 0.86 25.32
N THR A 295 -14.08 -0.26 25.38
CA THR A 295 -15.19 -0.49 26.29
C THR A 295 -14.77 -1.59 27.27
N ASN A 296 -14.84 -1.31 28.57
CA ASN A 296 -14.45 -2.26 29.62
C ASN A 296 -15.40 -3.47 29.67
N SER A 297 -15.02 -4.53 30.37
CA SER A 297 -15.72 -5.82 30.46
C SER A 297 -17.10 -5.73 31.12
N ILE A 298 -17.39 -4.64 31.82
CA ILE A 298 -18.71 -4.36 32.41
C ILE A 298 -19.54 -3.38 31.58
N ALA A 299 -19.00 -2.79 30.51
CA ALA A 299 -19.61 -1.70 29.74
C ALA A 299 -20.61 -2.21 28.68
N THR A 300 -21.61 -2.97 29.12
CA THR A 300 -22.62 -3.60 28.25
C THR A 300 -23.40 -2.54 27.46
N GLY A 301 -23.53 -2.75 26.15
CA GLY A 301 -24.23 -1.86 25.23
C GLY A 301 -23.55 -0.50 25.01
N SER A 302 -22.31 -0.32 25.50
CA SER A 302 -21.61 0.96 25.41
C SER A 302 -20.89 1.14 24.08
N ILE A 303 -20.71 2.40 23.69
CA ILE A 303 -20.05 2.82 22.45
C ILE A 303 -18.84 3.70 22.80
N ALA A 304 -17.67 3.36 22.26
CA ALA A 304 -16.45 4.16 22.34
C ALA A 304 -15.89 4.41 20.93
N VAL A 305 -15.91 5.65 20.47
CA VAL A 305 -15.45 6.04 19.12
C VAL A 305 -14.44 7.19 19.21
N GLY A 306 -13.21 6.95 18.74
CA GLY A 306 -12.11 7.91 18.74
C GLY A 306 -10.83 7.31 19.29
N LYS A 307 -9.67 7.91 18.94
CA LYS A 307 -8.38 7.47 19.49
C LYS A 307 -8.40 7.61 21.02
N GLY A 308 -8.20 6.50 21.74
CA GLY A 308 -8.19 6.47 23.20
C GLY A 308 -9.55 6.72 23.87
N ALA A 309 -10.66 6.71 23.14
CA ALA A 309 -12.00 6.83 23.73
C ALA A 309 -12.26 5.67 24.71
N SER A 310 -12.76 5.94 25.91
CA SER A 310 -12.85 4.94 26.99
C SER A 310 -14.22 4.94 27.67
N SER A 311 -14.96 3.86 27.54
CA SER A 311 -16.21 3.61 28.29
C SER A 311 -15.97 2.57 29.38
N GLN A 312 -16.35 2.92 30.61
CA GLN A 312 -16.06 2.14 31.82
C GLN A 312 -17.32 1.63 32.55
N GLY A 313 -18.51 2.07 32.15
CA GLY A 313 -19.79 1.69 32.73
C GLY A 313 -20.83 1.26 31.68
N LEU A 314 -22.02 0.89 32.16
CA LEU A 314 -23.12 0.35 31.35
C LEU A 314 -23.78 1.43 30.48
N TYR A 315 -24.15 1.08 29.24
CA TYR A 315 -24.96 1.91 28.33
C TYR A 315 -24.42 3.34 28.11
N GLU A 316 -23.11 3.46 27.99
CA GLU A 316 -22.46 4.75 27.81
C GLU A 316 -22.22 5.08 26.33
N VAL A 317 -22.12 6.38 26.02
CA VAL A 317 -21.76 6.87 24.70
C VAL A 317 -20.54 7.77 24.81
N VAL A 318 -19.43 7.33 24.23
CA VAL A 318 -18.15 8.04 24.24
C VAL A 318 -17.71 8.29 22.81
N MET A 319 -17.60 9.56 22.42
CA MET A 319 -17.19 9.95 21.07
C MET A 319 -16.20 11.12 21.11
N GLY A 320 -14.94 10.88 20.72
CA GLY A 320 -13.91 11.91 20.67
C GLY A 320 -12.51 11.37 20.93
N TYR A 321 -11.49 12.17 20.58
CA TYR A 321 -10.11 11.90 20.95
C TYR A 321 -9.99 11.93 22.48
N GLU A 322 -9.62 10.81 23.09
CA GLU A 322 -9.42 10.65 24.55
C GLU A 322 -10.64 11.05 25.40
N ALA A 323 -11.84 10.98 24.84
CA ALA A 323 -13.07 11.14 25.61
C ALA A 323 -13.28 9.96 26.57
N GLY A 324 -13.94 10.19 27.70
CA GLY A 324 -14.13 9.15 28.71
C GLY A 324 -15.45 9.25 29.46
N THR A 325 -16.03 8.10 29.76
CA THR A 325 -17.14 7.97 30.72
C THR A 325 -16.79 7.00 31.84
N ALA A 326 -17.44 7.20 33.00
CA ALA A 326 -17.35 6.28 34.13
C ALA A 326 -18.71 6.07 34.80
N LEU A 327 -18.85 4.96 35.52
CA LEU A 327 -19.98 4.63 36.41
C LEU A 327 -21.35 4.35 35.75
N GLY A 328 -21.49 4.50 34.42
CA GLY A 328 -22.68 4.08 33.67
C GLY A 328 -23.66 5.21 33.31
N TYR A 329 -24.44 4.98 32.25
CA TYR A 329 -25.44 5.89 31.67
C TYR A 329 -24.89 7.28 31.29
N GLY A 330 -23.57 7.39 31.12
CA GLY A 330 -22.89 8.64 30.78
C GLY A 330 -22.78 8.87 29.27
N VAL A 331 -22.75 10.14 28.87
CA VAL A 331 -22.50 10.58 27.49
C VAL A 331 -21.34 11.56 27.49
N ALA A 332 -20.23 11.23 26.82
CA ALA A 332 -19.09 12.12 26.63
C ALA A 332 -18.81 12.30 25.13
N ILE A 333 -19.05 13.50 24.59
CA ILE A 333 -18.89 13.81 23.17
C ILE A 333 -18.00 15.05 23.00
N GLY A 334 -16.80 14.87 22.46
CA GLY A 334 -15.81 15.93 22.24
C GLY A 334 -14.39 15.49 22.61
N ILE A 335 -13.38 16.21 22.13
CA ILE A 335 -11.98 15.96 22.54
C ILE A 335 -11.84 16.06 24.06
N SER A 336 -11.34 15.00 24.69
CA SER A 336 -11.13 14.90 26.13
C SER A 336 -12.37 15.28 26.97
N ALA A 337 -13.58 15.07 26.43
CA ALA A 337 -14.82 15.23 27.18
C ALA A 337 -14.92 14.12 28.23
N SER A 338 -15.39 14.46 29.44
CA SER A 338 -15.47 13.53 30.56
C SER A 338 -16.85 13.56 31.21
N ALA A 339 -17.51 12.42 31.30
CA ALA A 339 -18.78 12.25 32.01
C ALA A 339 -18.70 11.10 33.01
N ARG A 340 -19.54 11.13 34.04
CA ARG A 340 -19.73 10.07 35.04
C ARG A 340 -21.18 9.54 35.05
N ASN A 341 -21.66 9.10 36.22
CA ASN A 341 -22.95 8.45 36.44
C ASN A 341 -24.13 9.30 35.94
N GLN A 342 -24.90 8.80 34.96
CA GLN A 342 -26.12 9.46 34.44
C GLN A 342 -25.87 10.92 34.00
N SER A 343 -24.68 11.22 33.49
CA SER A 343 -24.28 12.59 33.19
C SER A 343 -23.94 12.79 31.71
N VAL A 344 -24.02 14.03 31.23
CA VAL A 344 -23.82 14.38 29.83
C VAL A 344 -22.78 15.48 29.70
N ALA A 345 -21.64 15.19 29.08
CA ALA A 345 -20.61 16.14 28.73
C ALA A 345 -20.49 16.26 27.20
N VAL A 346 -20.91 17.39 26.64
CA VAL A 346 -20.86 17.63 25.19
C VAL A 346 -20.08 18.90 24.92
N GLY A 347 -18.98 18.78 24.17
CA GLY A 347 -18.02 19.84 23.88
C GLY A 347 -16.60 19.43 24.24
N GLY A 348 -15.61 19.97 23.53
CA GLY A 348 -14.20 19.72 23.84
C GLY A 348 -13.87 20.15 25.27
N PHE A 349 -13.21 19.27 26.02
CA PHE A 349 -12.85 19.45 27.44
C PHE A 349 -14.04 19.72 28.37
N SER A 350 -15.27 19.41 27.96
CA SER A 350 -16.46 19.47 28.82
C SER A 350 -16.37 18.39 29.92
N GLN A 351 -16.77 18.72 31.14
CA GLN A 351 -16.69 17.83 32.29
C GLN A 351 -18.02 17.80 33.06
N ALA A 352 -18.71 16.66 33.02
CA ALA A 352 -19.91 16.39 33.79
C ALA A 352 -19.58 15.34 34.86
N GLN A 353 -18.93 15.79 35.94
CA GLN A 353 -18.34 14.88 36.94
C GLN A 353 -19.26 14.52 38.10
N TYR A 354 -20.48 15.07 38.11
CA TYR A 354 -21.46 14.83 39.15
C TYR A 354 -22.63 14.01 38.60
N ALA A 355 -23.32 13.27 39.47
CA ALA A 355 -24.43 12.44 39.04
C ALA A 355 -25.59 13.30 38.51
N ASN A 356 -26.29 12.81 37.48
CA ASN A 356 -27.42 13.52 36.87
C ASN A 356 -27.09 14.98 36.47
N SER A 357 -25.85 15.22 36.00
CA SER A 357 -25.40 16.56 35.57
C SER A 357 -25.24 16.65 34.05
N THR A 358 -25.39 17.84 33.48
CA THR A 358 -25.22 18.10 32.05
C THR A 358 -24.34 19.31 31.81
N SER A 359 -23.16 19.10 31.24
CA SER A 359 -22.21 20.15 30.83
C SER A 359 -22.20 20.28 29.30
N LEU A 360 -22.75 21.37 28.79
CA LEU A 360 -22.83 21.64 27.34
C LEU A 360 -21.97 22.84 26.94
N GLY A 361 -20.95 22.61 26.11
CA GLY A 361 -20.05 23.64 25.59
C GLY A 361 -18.57 23.34 25.86
N TYR A 362 -17.67 24.05 25.16
CA TYR A 362 -16.23 23.92 25.37
C TYR A 362 -15.84 24.28 26.80
N GLY A 363 -15.20 23.34 27.51
CA GLY A 363 -14.78 23.54 28.91
C GLY A 363 -15.93 23.80 29.89
N ALA A 364 -17.18 23.42 29.57
CA ALA A 364 -18.29 23.51 30.51
C ALA A 364 -18.08 22.52 31.67
N GLN A 365 -18.31 22.95 32.91
CA GLN A 365 -18.11 22.14 34.10
C GLN A 365 -19.26 22.32 35.09
N CYS A 366 -20.01 21.25 35.37
CA CYS A 366 -20.95 21.23 36.49
C CYS A 366 -20.16 21.13 37.81
N THR A 367 -20.66 21.76 38.86
CA THR A 367 -20.02 21.79 40.18
C THR A 367 -20.78 20.99 41.23
N ALA A 368 -21.95 20.44 40.90
CA ALA A 368 -22.74 19.56 41.77
C ALA A 368 -23.66 18.62 40.97
N THR A 369 -24.29 17.69 41.68
CA THR A 369 -25.33 16.77 41.19
C THR A 369 -26.56 17.55 40.74
N ASN A 370 -27.34 17.01 39.79
CA ASN A 370 -28.62 17.59 39.33
C ASN A 370 -28.48 18.99 38.67
N GLN A 371 -27.32 19.31 38.11
CA GLN A 371 -27.05 20.60 37.47
C GLN A 371 -27.02 20.52 35.95
N VAL A 372 -27.42 21.61 35.30
CA VAL A 372 -27.17 21.84 33.87
C VAL A 372 -26.33 23.10 33.73
N GLN A 373 -25.12 22.95 33.18
CA GLN A 373 -24.19 24.03 32.87
C GLN A 373 -24.17 24.29 31.36
N LEU A 374 -24.45 25.52 30.95
CA LEU A 374 -24.43 25.97 29.55
C LEU A 374 -23.22 26.88 29.30
N GLY A 375 -22.14 26.28 28.80
CA GLY A 375 -20.87 26.95 28.53
C GLY A 375 -19.98 27.17 29.75
N ASN A 376 -18.87 27.87 29.52
CA ASN A 376 -17.89 28.22 30.55
C ASN A 376 -17.99 29.71 30.96
N SER A 377 -17.07 30.18 31.79
CA SER A 377 -16.97 31.57 32.30
C SER A 377 -16.86 32.68 31.23
N SER A 378 -16.54 32.31 29.98
CA SER A 378 -16.46 33.24 28.85
C SER A 378 -17.69 33.17 27.94
N THR A 379 -18.64 32.28 28.25
CA THR A 379 -19.85 32.07 27.46
C THR A 379 -20.98 32.97 27.97
N THR A 380 -21.74 33.56 27.05
CA THR A 380 -23.01 34.22 27.35
C THR A 380 -24.15 33.38 26.82
N THR A 381 -25.04 32.93 27.70
CA THR A 381 -26.27 32.26 27.30
C THR A 381 -27.22 33.30 26.69
N TYR A 382 -27.42 33.23 25.38
CA TYR A 382 -28.22 34.20 24.64
C TYR A 382 -29.58 33.63 24.28
N ALA A 383 -30.65 34.23 24.84
CA ALA A 383 -32.03 33.85 24.58
C ALA A 383 -32.81 35.04 24.01
N TYR A 384 -33.57 34.85 22.93
CA TYR A 384 -34.42 35.89 22.34
C TYR A 384 -35.64 36.25 23.19
N GLY A 385 -36.03 35.38 24.12
CA GLY A 385 -37.13 35.59 25.05
C GLY A 385 -36.81 35.03 26.43
N ALA A 386 -37.70 35.25 27.39
CA ALA A 386 -37.52 34.78 28.75
C ALA A 386 -37.55 33.24 28.83
N VAL A 387 -36.64 32.67 29.62
CA VAL A 387 -36.69 31.25 30.01
C VAL A 387 -37.91 31.06 30.91
N GLN A 388 -38.81 30.17 30.51
CA GLN A 388 -40.09 29.97 31.20
C GLN A 388 -39.91 29.02 32.39
N ASN A 389 -40.38 29.43 33.55
CA ASN A 389 -40.44 28.58 34.75
C ASN A 389 -41.84 27.96 34.87
N ARG A 390 -41.92 26.63 35.01
CA ARG A 390 -43.20 25.95 35.28
C ARG A 390 -43.71 26.37 36.66
N SER A 391 -44.96 26.79 36.74
CA SER A 391 -45.56 27.38 37.95
C SER A 391 -47.05 27.02 38.08
N ASP A 392 -47.44 25.85 37.55
CA ASP A 392 -48.83 25.37 37.57
C ASP A 392 -49.28 25.08 39.01
N ILE A 393 -50.55 25.35 39.33
CA ILE A 393 -51.11 25.12 40.66
C ILE A 393 -51.12 23.63 41.03
N ARG A 394 -51.24 22.74 40.05
CA ARG A 394 -51.27 21.27 40.26
C ARG A 394 -49.91 20.73 40.70
N ASP A 395 -48.84 21.47 40.42
CA ASP A 395 -47.47 21.12 40.78
C ASP A 395 -47.05 21.78 42.11
N LYS A 396 -47.99 22.36 42.86
CA LYS A 396 -47.75 23.07 44.13
C LYS A 396 -48.69 22.57 45.22
N THR A 397 -48.16 22.50 46.43
CA THR A 397 -48.90 22.24 47.67
C THR A 397 -48.65 23.37 48.66
N ASP A 398 -49.46 23.45 49.72
CA ASP A 398 -49.23 24.36 50.85
C ASP A 398 -49.12 25.84 50.44
N ILE A 399 -49.90 26.24 49.44
CA ILE A 399 -49.91 27.61 48.92
C ILE A 399 -50.51 28.55 49.97
N ALA A 400 -49.67 29.42 50.54
CA ALA A 400 -50.03 30.45 51.49
C ALA A 400 -49.71 31.87 50.97
N ALA A 401 -50.20 32.89 51.67
CA ALA A 401 -49.83 34.27 51.38
C ALA A 401 -48.34 34.51 51.66
N CYS A 402 -47.68 35.29 50.80
CA CYS A 402 -46.27 35.65 50.99
C CYS A 402 -46.11 36.54 52.23
N ASP A 403 -45.26 36.09 53.15
CA ASP A 403 -44.91 36.71 54.43
C ASP A 403 -43.57 37.48 54.38
N LEU A 404 -42.76 37.26 53.34
CA LEU A 404 -41.59 38.08 53.03
C LEU A 404 -42.01 39.35 52.26
N GLY A 405 -41.89 40.50 52.90
CA GLY A 405 -42.32 41.79 52.34
C GLY A 405 -41.28 42.90 52.45
N LEU A 406 -41.74 44.11 52.71
CA LEU A 406 -40.92 45.31 52.76
C LEU A 406 -39.81 45.22 53.81
N ASP A 407 -40.11 44.66 54.97
CA ASP A 407 -39.13 44.53 56.06
C ASP A 407 -37.97 43.61 55.64
N PHE A 408 -38.27 42.47 55.01
CA PHE A 408 -37.25 41.60 54.41
C PHE A 408 -36.44 42.32 53.34
N ILE A 409 -37.10 42.96 52.37
CA ILE A 409 -36.43 43.68 51.27
C ILE A 409 -35.49 44.77 51.81
N ASN A 410 -35.86 45.48 52.87
CA ASN A 410 -35.03 46.52 53.48
C ASN A 410 -33.78 45.98 54.20
N THR A 411 -33.73 44.69 54.54
CA THR A 411 -32.53 44.06 55.11
C THR A 411 -31.51 43.66 54.05
N LEU A 412 -31.94 43.50 52.79
CA LEU A 412 -31.07 43.09 51.70
C LEU A 412 -30.03 44.17 51.38
N GLN A 413 -28.86 43.73 50.92
CA GLN A 413 -27.71 44.58 50.68
C GLN A 413 -27.33 44.61 49.19
N PRO A 414 -27.85 45.57 48.39
CA PRO A 414 -27.39 45.75 47.02
C PRO A 414 -25.90 46.13 46.97
N ARG A 415 -25.16 45.47 46.07
CA ARG A 415 -23.72 45.67 45.84
C ARG A 415 -23.44 46.01 44.38
N LYS A 416 -22.29 46.63 44.15
CA LYS A 416 -21.64 46.80 42.84
C LYS A 416 -20.32 46.06 42.86
N TRP A 417 -20.04 45.24 41.86
CA TRP A 417 -18.82 44.44 41.78
C TRP A 417 -18.30 44.29 40.35
N VAL A 418 -17.13 43.69 40.21
CA VAL A 418 -16.58 43.18 38.94
C VAL A 418 -16.39 41.66 39.07
N TRP A 419 -16.53 40.94 37.97
CA TRP A 419 -16.31 39.49 38.00
C TRP A 419 -14.83 39.15 38.12
N ASP A 420 -14.53 38.15 38.92
CA ASP A 420 -13.22 37.54 39.02
C ASP A 420 -13.46 36.07 39.39
N TYR A 421 -13.80 35.27 38.39
CA TYR A 421 -14.27 33.90 38.58
C TYR A 421 -13.12 33.00 39.05
N ARG A 422 -13.34 32.21 40.10
CA ARG A 422 -12.35 31.24 40.58
C ARG A 422 -12.09 30.14 39.55
N ASP A 423 -13.09 29.82 38.72
CA ASP A 423 -13.04 28.84 37.64
C ASP A 423 -11.97 29.16 36.59
N ASP A 424 -11.69 30.45 36.33
CA ASP A 424 -10.66 30.89 35.38
C ASP A 424 -9.24 30.60 35.85
N TYR A 425 -9.05 30.47 37.16
CA TYR A 425 -7.80 30.06 37.80
C TYR A 425 -7.69 28.54 37.88
N ALA A 426 -8.83 27.87 38.08
CA ALA A 426 -8.89 26.42 38.15
C ALA A 426 -8.41 25.75 36.85
N GLN A 427 -8.74 26.31 35.68
CA GLN A 427 -8.33 25.74 34.38
C GLN A 427 -6.81 25.60 34.24
N THR A 428 -6.04 26.55 34.79
CA THR A 428 -4.57 26.49 34.76
C THR A 428 -3.99 25.53 35.79
N LEU A 429 -4.70 25.29 36.90
CA LEU A 429 -4.25 24.45 38.01
C LEU A 429 -4.64 22.97 37.82
N PHE A 430 -5.76 22.71 37.13
CA PHE A 430 -6.35 21.38 36.99
C PHE A 430 -6.56 21.06 35.50
N PRO A 431 -5.48 20.70 34.77
CA PRO A 431 -5.59 20.32 33.37
C PRO A 431 -6.39 19.01 33.22
N VAL A 432 -6.96 18.80 32.04
CA VAL A 432 -7.68 17.55 31.74
C VAL A 432 -6.70 16.38 31.80
N LEU A 433 -7.01 15.39 32.64
CA LEU A 433 -6.23 14.16 32.72
C LEU A 433 -6.56 13.27 31.52
N ILE A 434 -5.56 13.06 30.68
CA ILE A 434 -5.65 12.21 29.50
C ILE A 434 -5.35 10.77 29.89
N ARG A 435 -6.27 9.84 29.61
CA ARG A 435 -6.10 8.43 30.00
C ARG A 435 -4.78 7.83 29.52
N THR A 436 -4.31 8.17 28.31
CA THR A 436 -3.10 7.58 27.72
C THR A 436 -1.80 8.02 28.38
N ASP A 437 -1.83 9.05 29.22
CA ASP A 437 -0.66 9.52 29.97
C ASP A 437 -0.37 8.66 31.21
N PHE A 438 -1.25 7.70 31.52
CA PHE A 438 -1.18 6.82 32.69
C PHE A 438 -0.89 5.39 32.28
N THR A 439 -0.11 4.70 33.12
CA THR A 439 0.34 3.31 32.90
C THR A 439 -0.81 2.31 32.80
N ASP A 440 -1.86 2.53 33.57
CA ASP A 440 -3.00 1.63 33.72
C ASP A 440 -4.26 2.41 34.17
N ASP A 441 -5.39 1.71 34.20
CA ASP A 441 -6.67 2.31 34.56
C ASP A 441 -6.71 2.73 36.03
N GLU A 442 -6.00 2.01 36.92
CA GLU A 442 -6.00 2.27 38.36
C GLU A 442 -5.27 3.58 38.69
N ALA A 443 -4.11 3.81 38.08
CA ALA A 443 -3.35 5.05 38.17
C ALA A 443 -4.18 6.24 37.64
N TYR A 444 -4.89 6.05 36.53
CA TYR A 444 -5.78 7.09 35.98
C TYR A 444 -6.92 7.44 36.93
N GLN A 445 -7.61 6.43 37.49
CA GLN A 445 -8.70 6.65 38.45
C GLN A 445 -8.20 7.29 39.75
N SER A 446 -7.01 6.90 40.21
CA SER A 446 -6.38 7.50 41.39
C SER A 446 -6.05 8.98 41.16
N ALA A 447 -5.52 9.31 39.97
CA ALA A 447 -5.23 10.69 39.60
C ALA A 447 -6.51 11.55 39.45
N LEU A 448 -7.59 10.99 38.89
CA LEU A 448 -8.90 11.66 38.85
C LEU A 448 -9.42 11.95 40.28
N THR A 449 -9.32 10.97 41.17
CA THR A 449 -9.76 11.11 42.57
C THR A 449 -8.95 12.18 43.31
N GLN A 450 -7.62 12.19 43.10
CA GLN A 450 -6.75 13.21 43.69
C GLN A 450 -7.08 14.60 43.14
N GLN A 451 -7.24 14.74 41.82
CA GLN A 451 -7.61 16.01 41.20
C GLN A 451 -8.96 16.53 41.70
N ASP A 452 -9.94 15.64 41.95
CA ASP A 452 -11.21 16.03 42.55
C ASP A 452 -11.05 16.57 43.97
N ALA A 453 -10.22 15.91 44.79
CA ALA A 453 -9.90 16.38 46.14
C ALA A 453 -9.19 17.75 46.11
N ASP A 454 -8.21 17.91 45.22
CA ASP A 454 -7.46 19.16 45.07
C ASP A 454 -8.38 20.28 44.56
N ARG A 455 -9.29 19.97 43.63
CA ARG A 455 -10.30 20.90 43.12
C ARG A 455 -11.26 21.31 44.25
N ALA A 456 -11.75 20.37 45.04
CA ALA A 456 -12.60 20.68 46.20
C ALA A 456 -11.90 21.62 47.19
N ALA A 457 -10.62 21.37 47.51
CA ALA A 457 -9.82 22.21 48.38
C ALA A 457 -9.63 23.63 47.80
N PHE A 458 -9.31 23.74 46.50
CA PHE A 458 -9.18 25.03 45.83
C PHE A 458 -10.49 25.82 45.84
N TYR A 459 -11.63 25.17 45.59
CA TYR A 459 -12.91 25.88 45.58
C TYR A 459 -13.29 26.40 46.96
N ALA A 460 -12.96 25.68 48.04
CA ALA A 460 -13.18 26.15 49.40
C ALA A 460 -12.29 27.36 49.76
N ASN A 461 -11.06 27.42 49.23
CA ASN A 461 -10.15 28.54 49.49
C ASN A 461 -9.31 28.91 48.24
N PRO A 462 -9.88 29.68 47.29
CA PRO A 462 -9.23 29.93 46.01
C PRO A 462 -8.11 30.96 46.15
N VAL A 463 -6.91 30.59 45.69
CA VAL A 463 -5.79 31.53 45.53
C VAL A 463 -5.98 32.32 44.25
N LYS A 464 -6.17 33.64 44.37
CA LYS A 464 -6.43 34.55 43.24
C LYS A 464 -5.45 35.72 43.27
N ASP A 465 -4.73 35.93 42.17
CA ASP A 465 -3.76 37.02 42.00
C ASP A 465 -4.38 38.28 41.33
N GLY A 466 -5.68 38.23 41.01
CA GLY A 466 -6.40 39.30 40.30
C GLY A 466 -6.19 39.34 38.78
N SER A 467 -5.31 38.50 38.20
CA SER A 467 -5.03 38.47 36.76
C SER A 467 -6.23 38.11 35.88
N LYS A 468 -7.27 37.47 36.43
CA LYS A 468 -8.50 37.10 35.72
C LYS A 468 -9.66 38.06 36.02
N ALA A 469 -9.43 39.09 36.84
CA ALA A 469 -10.45 40.08 37.14
C ALA A 469 -10.90 40.79 35.85
N ARG A 470 -12.21 40.88 35.68
CA ARG A 470 -12.86 41.58 34.57
C ARG A 470 -13.01 43.06 34.94
N HIS A 471 -13.35 43.88 33.94
CA HIS A 471 -13.43 45.34 34.10
C HIS A 471 -14.86 45.92 34.16
N ARG A 472 -15.87 45.14 33.73
CA ARG A 472 -17.25 45.63 33.70
C ARG A 472 -17.87 45.56 35.09
N TYR A 473 -18.56 46.63 35.49
CA TYR A 473 -19.34 46.65 36.71
C TYR A 473 -20.67 45.91 36.55
N HIS A 474 -21.04 45.19 37.59
CA HIS A 474 -22.30 44.46 37.76
C HIS A 474 -22.97 44.88 39.07
N TYR A 475 -24.28 44.69 39.16
CA TYR A 475 -25.11 45.06 40.30
C TYR A 475 -26.02 43.91 40.71
N GLY A 476 -26.34 43.83 42.00
CA GLY A 476 -27.22 42.81 42.58
C GLY A 476 -26.84 42.50 44.03
N LEU A 477 -26.87 41.23 44.44
CA LEU A 477 -26.62 40.76 45.80
C LEU A 477 -25.45 39.77 45.88
N VAL A 478 -24.85 39.65 47.07
CA VAL A 478 -23.84 38.64 47.40
C VAL A 478 -24.49 37.49 48.16
N ALA A 479 -24.26 36.24 47.73
CA ALA A 479 -24.95 35.06 48.27
C ALA A 479 -24.75 34.88 49.79
N GLN A 480 -23.53 35.13 50.28
CA GLN A 480 -23.19 35.04 51.70
C GLN A 480 -23.90 36.12 52.54
N GLU A 481 -24.05 37.33 52.01
CA GLU A 481 -24.79 38.41 52.69
C GLU A 481 -26.29 38.05 52.78
N LEU A 482 -26.87 37.50 51.70
CA LEU A 482 -28.23 36.96 51.72
C LEU A 482 -28.39 35.85 52.76
N LYS A 483 -27.44 34.90 52.83
CA LYS A 483 -27.47 33.83 53.84
C LYS A 483 -27.43 34.37 55.26
N ALA A 484 -26.58 35.36 55.54
CA ALA A 484 -26.52 35.99 56.86
C ALA A 484 -27.84 36.68 57.23
N THR A 485 -28.50 37.33 56.27
CA THR A 485 -29.85 37.90 56.46
C THR A 485 -30.88 36.81 56.78
N LEU A 486 -30.90 35.73 56.01
CA LEU A 486 -31.83 34.61 56.22
C LEU A 486 -31.62 33.96 57.60
N ASP A 487 -30.38 33.76 58.01
CA ASP A 487 -30.03 33.23 59.33
C ASP A 487 -30.46 34.16 60.47
N ALA A 488 -30.24 35.46 60.33
CA ALA A 488 -30.66 36.45 61.32
C ALA A 488 -32.19 36.51 61.49
N LEU A 489 -32.94 36.23 60.42
CA LEU A 489 -34.39 36.15 60.43
C LEU A 489 -34.92 34.77 60.83
N GLY A 490 -34.06 33.75 60.89
CA GLY A 490 -34.45 32.37 61.18
C GLY A 490 -35.28 31.73 60.06
N ILE A 491 -35.01 32.08 58.80
CA ILE A 491 -35.79 31.67 57.63
C ILE A 491 -34.94 30.79 56.73
N ASP A 492 -35.46 29.63 56.35
CA ASP A 492 -34.89 28.82 55.27
C ASP A 492 -35.60 29.14 53.95
N TYR A 493 -34.85 29.63 52.96
CA TYR A 493 -35.43 30.15 51.72
C TYR A 493 -34.62 29.75 50.48
N ALA A 494 -35.31 29.16 49.51
CA ALA A 494 -34.73 28.59 48.29
C ALA A 494 -34.01 29.61 47.37
N ALA A 495 -34.19 30.92 47.61
CA ALA A 495 -33.44 31.96 46.91
C ALA A 495 -31.93 31.85 47.13
N TYR A 496 -31.47 31.29 48.26
CA TYR A 496 -30.06 30.97 48.49
C TYR A 496 -29.82 29.49 48.23
N GLN A 497 -28.72 29.18 47.55
CA GLN A 497 -28.29 27.81 47.28
C GLN A 497 -26.82 27.63 47.63
N ASP A 498 -26.51 26.53 48.31
CA ASP A 498 -25.15 26.10 48.63
C ASP A 498 -24.91 24.71 48.05
N HIS A 499 -24.08 24.66 47.01
CA HIS A 499 -23.87 23.43 46.24
C HIS A 499 -23.04 22.40 47.00
N SER A 500 -22.35 22.80 48.07
CA SER A 500 -21.54 21.91 48.89
C SER A 500 -22.36 20.97 49.78
N ILE A 501 -23.60 21.34 50.11
CA ILE A 501 -24.47 20.57 51.02
C ILE A 501 -24.81 19.19 50.43
N GLU A 502 -24.95 19.10 49.11
CA GLU A 502 -25.25 17.85 48.40
C GLU A 502 -24.01 17.23 47.71
N GLY A 503 -22.82 17.52 48.24
CA GLY A 503 -21.57 16.93 47.76
C GLY A 503 -20.99 17.57 46.50
N GLY A 504 -21.44 18.77 46.13
CA GLY A 504 -20.79 19.61 45.11
C GLY A 504 -19.60 20.40 45.65
N LEU A 505 -18.99 21.23 44.80
CA LEU A 505 -17.97 22.20 45.19
C LEU A 505 -18.60 23.33 46.02
N ASP A 506 -17.75 24.06 46.76
CA ASP A 506 -18.15 25.26 47.50
C ASP A 506 -18.47 26.44 46.57
N VAL A 507 -19.63 26.33 45.93
CA VAL A 507 -20.24 27.31 45.04
C VAL A 507 -21.60 27.69 45.62
N LYS A 508 -21.84 29.00 45.73
CA LYS A 508 -23.07 29.57 46.27
C LYS A 508 -23.75 30.39 45.19
N SER A 509 -25.05 30.22 45.04
CA SER A 509 -25.84 30.92 44.03
C SER A 509 -27.08 31.58 44.62
N ILE A 510 -27.59 32.58 43.90
CA ILE A 510 -28.86 33.23 44.21
C ILE A 510 -29.83 32.97 43.07
N GLY A 511 -30.99 32.39 43.39
CA GLY A 511 -32.13 32.33 42.50
C GLY A 511 -32.82 33.70 42.43
N TYR A 512 -32.34 34.62 41.60
CA TYR A 512 -32.87 36.00 41.55
C TYR A 512 -34.39 36.06 41.29
N ASN A 513 -34.95 35.11 40.54
CA ASN A 513 -36.40 35.04 40.30
C ASN A 513 -37.21 34.80 41.59
N GLU A 514 -36.63 34.12 42.58
CA GLU A 514 -37.27 33.88 43.88
C GLU A 514 -37.47 35.19 44.67
N LEU A 515 -36.69 36.24 44.36
CA LEU A 515 -36.83 37.54 45.02
C LEU A 515 -37.98 38.39 44.45
N ILE A 516 -38.59 37.98 43.34
CA ILE A 516 -39.66 38.72 42.70
C ILE A 516 -40.92 38.74 43.57
N ALA A 517 -41.31 37.61 44.17
CA ALA A 517 -42.51 37.55 45.01
C ALA A 517 -42.38 38.44 46.28
N PRO A 518 -41.28 38.39 47.05
CA PRO A 518 -41.06 39.33 48.15
C PRO A 518 -41.03 40.79 47.70
N LEU A 519 -40.47 41.08 46.52
CA LEU A 519 -40.46 42.43 45.97
C LEU A 519 -41.87 42.93 45.63
N ILE A 520 -42.70 42.09 45.01
CA ILE A 520 -44.12 42.42 44.74
C ILE A 520 -44.85 42.70 46.06
N LYS A 521 -44.65 41.86 47.08
CA LYS A 521 -45.26 42.03 48.41
C LYS A 521 -44.81 43.34 49.06
N ALA A 522 -43.53 43.68 48.99
CA ALA A 522 -42.99 44.95 49.50
C ALA A 522 -43.63 46.16 48.80
N VAL A 523 -43.82 46.10 47.48
CA VAL A 523 -44.50 47.16 46.72
C VAL A 523 -45.95 47.31 47.16
N GLN A 524 -46.69 46.22 47.36
CA GLN A 524 -48.07 46.25 47.85
C GLN A 524 -48.16 46.89 49.25
N GLU A 525 -47.23 46.56 50.15
CA GLU A 525 -47.17 47.14 51.50
C GLU A 525 -46.83 48.64 51.46
N LEU A 526 -45.89 49.04 50.59
CA LEU A 526 -45.58 50.45 50.37
C LEU A 526 -46.80 51.21 49.82
N SER A 527 -47.49 50.68 48.82
CA SER A 527 -48.71 51.28 48.27
C SER A 527 -49.79 51.47 49.34
N ALA A 528 -49.99 50.47 50.21
CA ALA A 528 -50.94 50.60 51.32
C ALA A 528 -50.53 51.69 52.33
N ARG A 529 -49.23 51.80 52.66
CA ARG A 529 -48.71 52.86 53.53
C ARG A 529 -48.91 54.25 52.90
N VAL A 530 -48.68 54.39 51.60
CA VAL A 530 -48.89 55.65 50.87
C VAL A 530 -50.36 56.08 50.94
N VAL A 531 -51.31 55.19 50.63
CA VAL A 531 -52.74 55.49 50.70
C VAL A 531 -53.15 55.97 52.11
N MET A 532 -52.62 55.31 53.16
CA MET A 532 -52.88 55.72 54.53
C MET A 532 -52.30 57.11 54.85
N LEU A 533 -51.13 57.45 54.32
CA LEU A 533 -50.51 58.76 54.51
C LEU A 533 -51.29 59.85 53.76
N GLU A 534 -51.71 59.58 52.53
CA GLU A 534 -52.51 60.49 51.71
C GLU A 534 -53.89 60.75 52.32
N SER A 535 -54.51 59.76 52.97
CA SER A 535 -55.79 59.95 53.68
C SER A 535 -55.69 60.80 54.95
N LYS A 536 -54.46 61.06 55.44
CA LYS A 536 -54.17 61.85 56.64
C LYS A 536 -53.68 63.26 56.31
N ALA A 537 -53.33 63.52 55.05
CA ALA A 537 -52.99 64.83 54.52
C ALA A 537 -54.27 65.55 54.05
#